data_AF-A0A268TN20-F1
#
_entry.id   AF-A0A268TN20-F1
#
_cell.length_a   1.000
_cell.length_b   1.000
_cell.length_c   1.000
_cell.angle_alpha   90.00
_cell.angle_beta   90.00
_cell.angle_gamma   90.00
#
_symmetry.space_group_name_H-M   'P 1'
#
loop_
_entity.id
_entity.type
_entity.pdbx_description
1 polymer ?
#
loop_
_entity_poly.entity_id
_entity_poly.type
_entity_poly.pdbx_seq_one_letter_code
_entity_poly.pdbx_strand_id
1 'polypeptide(L)'
;MIYVWQGGFFSSLLVLFLFFLFIRNDMKKAKRADENAKAQFLQTPQAKLYFKKGYELKKFQHTGDGKYDILLTLNPDLDPDNPKNRQKKVQESF
;
A
#
# COMPACT_ATOMS: atom_id res chain seq x y z
N MET A 1 -54.72 -17.48 6.89
CA MET A 1 -53.90 -17.51 5.66
C MET A 1 -52.93 -16.33 5.69
N ILE A 2 -51.85 -16.38 6.50
CA ILE A 2 -50.99 -15.20 6.80
C ILE A 2 -49.49 -15.55 6.68
N TYR A 3 -49.11 -16.54 5.86
CA TYR A 3 -47.70 -16.95 5.74
C TYR A 3 -46.98 -16.40 4.50
N VAL A 4 -47.68 -15.72 3.58
CA VAL A 4 -47.08 -15.27 2.31
C VAL A 4 -46.34 -13.93 2.45
N TRP A 5 -46.63 -13.13 3.48
CA TRP A 5 -46.12 -11.76 3.60
C TRP A 5 -44.73 -11.65 4.26
N GLN A 6 -44.26 -12.69 4.97
CA GLN A 6 -42.93 -12.67 5.62
C GLN A 6 -41.79 -13.19 4.73
N GLY A 7 -42.06 -14.09 3.78
CA GLY A 7 -41.01 -14.74 2.97
C GLY A 7 -40.24 -13.77 2.06
N GLY A 8 -40.91 -12.75 1.51
CA GLY A 8 -40.29 -11.74 0.65
C GLY A 8 -39.37 -10.79 1.41
N PHE A 9 -39.66 -10.50 2.68
CA PHE A 9 -38.89 -9.58 3.51
C PHE A 9 -37.52 -10.16 3.88
N PHE A 10 -37.47 -11.42 4.32
CA PHE A 10 -36.21 -12.10 4.65
C PHE A 10 -35.34 -12.37 3.41
N SER A 11 -35.96 -12.69 2.28
CA SER A 11 -35.28 -12.80 0.98
C SER A 11 -34.57 -11.49 0.60
N SER A 12 -35.27 -10.35 0.71
CA SER A 12 -34.70 -9.03 0.45
C SER A 12 -33.56 -8.68 1.41
N LEU A 13 -33.71 -9.00 2.71
CA LEU A 13 -32.64 -8.83 3.69
C LEU A 13 -31.39 -9.65 3.37
N LEU A 14 -31.57 -10.90 2.91
CA LEU A 14 -30.46 -11.78 2.53
C LEU A 14 -29.69 -11.22 1.33
N VAL A 15 -30.40 -10.72 0.31
CA VAL A 15 -29.78 -10.10 -0.87
C VAL A 15 -29.02 -8.83 -0.49
N LEU A 16 -29.60 -7.97 0.36
CA LEU A 16 -28.92 -6.79 0.91
C LEU A 16 -27.66 -7.16 1.71
N PHE A 17 -27.74 -8.22 2.51
CA PHE A 17 -26.60 -8.70 3.29
C PHE A 17 -25.47 -9.24 2.40
N LEU A 18 -25.79 -10.05 1.39
CA LEU A 18 -24.82 -10.53 0.41
C LEU A 18 -24.20 -9.39 -0.39
N PHE A 19 -25.00 -8.41 -0.79
CA PHE A 19 -24.51 -7.21 -1.48
C PHE A 19 -23.54 -6.41 -0.61
N PHE A 20 -23.85 -6.22 0.68
CA PHE A 20 -22.97 -5.56 1.62
C PHE A 20 -21.65 -6.32 1.83
N LEU A 21 -21.71 -7.65 1.92
CA LEU A 21 -20.52 -8.49 1.96
C LEU A 21 -19.67 -8.36 0.70
N PHE A 22 -20.30 -8.27 -0.48
CA PHE A 22 -19.61 -8.10 -1.75
C PHE A 22 -18.83 -6.78 -1.80
N ILE A 23 -19.47 -5.66 -1.44
CA ILE A 23 -18.84 -4.33 -1.35
C ILE A 23 -17.65 -4.37 -0.38
N ARG A 24 -17.85 -4.98 0.80
CA ARG A 24 -16.79 -5.08 1.81
C ARG A 24 -15.60 -5.91 1.32
N ASN A 25 -15.86 -6.95 0.52
CA ASN A 25 -14.80 -7.78 -0.05
C ASN A 25 -14.03 -7.05 -1.16
N ASP A 26 -14.72 -6.25 -1.97
CA ASP A 26 -14.13 -5.47 -3.04
C ASP A 26 -13.17 -4.39 -2.51
N MET A 27 -13.59 -3.67 -1.46
CA MET A 27 -12.73 -2.71 -0.76
C MET A 27 -11.48 -3.37 -0.15
N LYS A 28 -11.61 -4.60 0.39
CA LYS A 28 -10.47 -5.35 0.93
C LYS A 28 -9.51 -5.82 -0.16
N LYS A 29 -10.01 -6.18 -1.35
CA LYS A 29 -9.17 -6.57 -2.49
C LYS A 29 -8.36 -5.39 -3.01
N ALA A 30 -8.95 -4.21 -3.13
CA ALA A 30 -8.24 -3.00 -3.54
C ALA A 30 -7.08 -2.66 -2.60
N LYS A 31 -7.30 -2.72 -1.28
CA LYS A 31 -6.23 -2.49 -0.28
C LYS A 31 -5.09 -3.49 -0.40
N ARG A 32 -5.40 -4.78 -0.57
CA ARG A 32 -4.38 -5.83 -0.75
C ARG A 32 -3.59 -5.66 -2.05
N ALA A 33 -4.23 -5.19 -3.12
CA ALA A 33 -3.56 -4.93 -4.39
C ALA A 33 -2.52 -3.81 -4.26
N ASP A 34 -2.87 -2.71 -3.59
CA ASP A 34 -1.96 -1.58 -3.30
C ASP A 34 -0.76 -2.01 -2.43
N GLU A 35 -1.02 -2.77 -1.36
CA GLU A 35 0.03 -3.28 -0.49
C GLU A 35 0.98 -4.22 -1.23
N ASN A 36 0.45 -5.10 -2.07
CA ASN A 36 1.25 -6.03 -2.86
C ASN A 36 2.07 -5.30 -3.93
N ALA A 37 1.50 -4.31 -4.62
CA ALA A 37 2.22 -3.49 -5.59
C ALA A 37 3.36 -2.70 -4.94
N LYS A 38 3.12 -2.13 -3.75
CA LYS A 38 4.16 -1.48 -2.95
C LYS A 38 5.26 -2.45 -2.56
N ALA A 39 4.90 -3.65 -2.09
CA ALA A 39 5.88 -4.68 -1.73
C ALA A 39 6.73 -5.12 -2.94
N GLN A 40 6.11 -5.30 -4.10
CA GLN A 40 6.81 -5.61 -5.35
C GLN A 40 7.78 -4.49 -5.74
N PHE A 41 7.35 -3.23 -5.66
CA PHE A 41 8.23 -2.09 -5.92
C PHE A 41 9.44 -2.11 -4.99
N LEU A 42 9.24 -2.28 -3.68
CA LEU A 42 10.34 -2.34 -2.69
C LEU A 42 11.32 -3.50 -2.94
N GLN A 43 10.86 -4.60 -3.55
CA GLN A 43 11.70 -5.75 -3.88
C GLN A 43 12.54 -5.52 -5.14
N THR A 44 12.18 -4.55 -6.00
CA THR A 44 12.94 -4.27 -7.22
C THR A 44 14.38 -3.83 -6.93
N PRO A 45 15.35 -4.21 -7.78
CA PRO A 45 16.74 -3.79 -7.61
C PRO A 45 16.90 -2.26 -7.69
N GLN A 46 16.06 -1.59 -8.48
CA GLN A 46 16.05 -0.14 -8.62
C GLN A 46 15.63 0.55 -7.32
N ALA A 47 14.52 0.12 -6.71
CA ALA A 47 14.08 0.67 -5.42
C ALA A 47 15.14 0.48 -4.35
N LYS A 48 15.74 -0.72 -4.26
CA LYS A 48 16.86 -0.98 -3.33
C LYS A 48 18.05 -0.04 -3.54
N LEU A 49 18.39 0.30 -4.79
CA LEU A 49 19.45 1.27 -5.09
C LEU A 49 19.08 2.67 -4.61
N TYR A 50 17.84 3.10 -4.81
CA TYR A 50 17.36 4.40 -4.31
C TYR A 50 17.43 4.46 -2.78
N PHE A 51 16.93 3.44 -2.06
CA PHE A 51 17.02 3.38 -0.61
C PHE A 51 18.47 3.33 -0.11
N LYS A 52 19.35 2.60 -0.80
CA LYS A 52 20.79 2.56 -0.46
C LYS A 52 21.48 3.91 -0.64
N LYS A 53 20.99 4.76 -1.55
CA LYS A 53 21.45 6.14 -1.73
C LYS A 53 20.79 7.13 -0.76
N GLY A 54 20.00 6.65 0.20
CA GLY A 54 19.34 7.51 1.19
C GLY A 54 18.02 8.12 0.72
N TYR A 55 17.44 7.66 -0.41
CA TYR A 55 16.10 8.08 -0.81
C TYR A 55 15.03 7.35 0.00
N GLU A 56 14.06 8.08 0.52
CA GLU A 56 12.89 7.55 1.20
C GLU A 56 11.64 7.63 0.33
N LEU A 57 10.75 6.65 0.48
CA LEU A 57 9.47 6.61 -0.22
C LEU A 57 8.45 7.47 0.53
N LYS A 58 8.17 8.66 -0.01
CA LYS A 58 7.24 9.63 0.58
C LYS A 58 5.80 9.40 0.13
N LYS A 59 5.60 8.99 -1.12
CA LYS A 59 4.26 8.77 -1.69
C LYS A 59 4.27 7.57 -2.62
N PHE A 60 3.26 6.72 -2.49
CA PHE A 60 2.96 5.63 -3.40
C PHE A 60 1.45 5.69 -3.65
N GLN A 61 1.05 6.24 -4.79
CA GLN A 61 -0.36 6.48 -5.11
C GLN A 61 -0.71 5.81 -6.42
N HIS A 62 -1.78 5.02 -6.43
CA HIS A 62 -2.33 4.48 -7.66
C HIS A 62 -2.98 5.60 -8.48
N THR A 63 -2.50 5.77 -9.72
CA THR A 63 -2.93 6.86 -10.62
C THR A 63 -4.05 6.44 -11.57
N GLY A 64 -4.47 5.17 -11.52
CA GLY A 64 -5.37 4.58 -12.52
C GLY A 64 -4.60 3.80 -13.59
N ASP A 65 -5.32 2.98 -14.37
CA ASP A 65 -4.77 2.17 -15.47
C ASP A 65 -3.61 1.22 -15.08
N GLY A 66 -3.58 0.78 -13.82
CA GLY A 66 -2.52 -0.08 -13.30
C GLY A 66 -1.17 0.64 -13.12
N LYS A 67 -1.16 1.98 -13.17
CA LYS A 67 0.04 2.80 -12.94
C LYS A 67 0.07 3.33 -11.52
N TYR A 68 1.30 3.47 -11.00
CA TYR A 68 1.56 4.01 -9.68
C TYR A 68 2.49 5.21 -9.82
N ASP A 69 2.11 6.30 -9.17
CA ASP A 69 2.96 7.47 -8.97
C ASP A 69 3.77 7.29 -7.68
N ILE A 70 5.09 7.39 -7.81
CA ILE A 70 6.05 7.05 -6.78
C ILE A 70 6.93 8.29 -6.54
N LEU A 71 6.74 8.92 -5.38
CA LEU A 71 7.55 10.06 -4.97
C LEU A 71 8.64 9.59 -4.00
N LEU A 72 9.88 9.67 -4.46
CA LEU A 72 11.08 9.44 -3.65
C LEU A 72 11.66 10.79 -3.26
N THR A 73 12.07 10.95 -2.00
CA THR A 73 12.75 12.15 -1.50
C THR A 73 14.08 11.75 -0.90
N LEU A 74 15.15 12.44 -1.27
CA LEU A 74 16.46 12.19 -0.68
C LEU A 74 16.46 12.69 0.77
N ASN A 75 16.70 11.79 1.72
CA ASN A 75 16.90 12.16 3.11
C ASN A 75 18.40 12.48 3.32
N PRO A 76 18.78 13.74 3.58
CA PRO A 76 20.18 14.11 3.78
C PRO A 76 20.83 13.37 4.96
N ASP A 77 20.05 12.92 5.95
CA ASP A 77 20.58 12.16 7.10
C ASP A 77 20.84 10.69 6.79
N LEU A 78 20.38 10.17 5.65
CA LEU A 78 20.65 8.79 5.20
C LEU A 78 21.53 8.74 3.95
N ASP A 79 21.90 9.89 3.40
CA ASP A 79 22.76 10.00 2.24
C ASP A 79 24.20 9.56 2.62
N PRO A 80 24.74 8.49 1.99
CA PRO A 80 26.11 8.04 2.22
C PRO A 80 27.18 9.02 1.71
N ASP A 81 26.82 9.92 0.80
CA ASP A 81 27.71 10.96 0.28
C ASP A 81 27.67 12.25 1.10
N ASN A 82 26.76 12.37 2.07
CA ASN A 82 26.75 13.50 2.99
C ASN A 82 27.99 13.44 3.91
N PRO A 83 28.81 14.51 3.96
CA PRO A 83 30.00 14.55 4.82
C PRO A 83 29.69 14.30 6.31
N LYS A 84 28.47 14.59 6.79
CA LYS A 84 28.04 14.28 8.17
C LYS A 84 27.94 12.78 8.45
N ASN A 85 27.48 11.98 7.50
CA ASN A 85 27.32 10.53 7.68
C ASN A 85 28.64 9.76 7.54
N ARG A 86 29.54 10.25 6.68
CA ARG A 86 30.89 9.68 6.56
C ARG A 86 31.66 9.74 7.88
N GLN A 87 31.50 10.81 8.66
CA GLN A 87 32.16 10.95 9.95
C GLN A 87 31.61 9.99 11.02
N LYS A 88 30.29 9.74 11.02
CA LYS A 88 29.64 8.82 11.97
C LYS A 88 30.08 7.37 11.77
N LYS A 89 30.19 6.93 10.50
CA LYS A 89 30.61 5.57 10.15
C LYS A 89 32.07 5.26 10.53
N VAL A 90 32.93 6.29 10.55
CA VAL A 90 34.34 6.17 10.96
C VAL A 90 34.45 6.05 12.49
N GLN A 91 33.53 6.59 13.28
CA GLN A 91 33.57 6.48 14.75
C GLN A 91 33.07 5.13 15.29
N GLU A 92 32.15 4.44 14.60
CA GLU A 92 31.65 3.12 15.04
C GLU A 92 32.56 1.94 14.64
N SER A 93 33.64 2.19 13.89
CA SER A 93 34.58 1.15 13.44
C SER A 93 35.87 1.05 14.28
N PHE A 94 35.91 1.71 15.45
CA PHE A 94 37.02 1.66 16.40
C PHE A 94 36.69 0.81 17.62
#